data_AF-A0A1G5BPR4-F1
#
_entry.id   AF-A0A1G5BPR4-F1
#
_cell.length_a   1.000
_cell.length_b   1.000
_cell.length_c   1.000
_cell.angle_alpha   90.00
_cell.angle_beta   90.00
_cell.angle_gamma   90.00
#
_symmetry.space_group_name_H-M   'P 1'
#
loop_
_entity.id
_entity.type
_entity.pdbx_description
1 polymer ?
#
loop_
_entity_poly.entity_id
_entity_poly.type
_entity_poly.pdbx_seq_one_letter_code
_entity_poly.pdbx_strand_id
1 'polypeptide(L)'
;MELILDVVIDALIDSLKILPFLFITYLIMEYLEHKTAEFTSGVVEKTEHFGPLWGGLIGAFPQCGFSAAASNLYAGRVITLGTLIAIYLSTSDEMIPLFISEQVPIKTMIQVLAIKALIGILAGFVIDFVVHAYHKAHNKSINDPVRISSLCEKEHCHCDDDESEGLFGIVKSAFVHTFHIFVFVLILTLVLNLVIELIGEDKVALLLKTSPVISHILAGLVGLIPNCAASVIITELYLDQMITLGTMMSGLLVGAGIGLLVLFRVNDNKKENINIALLLFFIGTVIGLLIDLIGITI
;
A
#
# COMPACT_ATOMS: atom_id res chain seq x y z
N MET A 1 -14.59 -3.97 28.74
CA MET A 1 -14.98 -2.59 28.40
C MET A 1 -13.73 -1.76 28.09
N GLU A 2 -12.61 -2.00 28.78
CA GLU A 2 -11.31 -1.38 28.43
C GLU A 2 -10.75 -1.87 27.08
N LEU A 3 -10.77 -3.17 26.79
CA LEU A 3 -10.32 -3.73 25.49
C LEU A 3 -10.97 -3.10 24.24
N ILE A 4 -12.29 -2.90 24.24
CA ILE A 4 -12.99 -2.28 23.11
C ILE A 4 -12.63 -0.79 23.00
N LEU A 5 -12.37 -0.13 24.12
CA LEU A 5 -11.99 1.27 24.17
C LEU A 5 -10.59 1.49 23.62
N ASP A 6 -9.64 0.60 23.94
CA ASP A 6 -8.26 0.64 23.45
C ASP A 6 -8.20 0.42 21.93
N VAL A 7 -8.90 -0.61 21.40
CA VAL A 7 -8.97 -0.86 19.95
C VAL A 7 -9.57 0.32 19.19
N VAL A 8 -10.60 0.96 19.75
CA VAL A 8 -11.24 2.14 19.15
C VAL A 8 -10.28 3.34 19.18
N ILE A 9 -9.59 3.56 20.31
CA ILE A 9 -8.64 4.67 20.47
C ILE A 9 -7.45 4.50 19.53
N ASP A 10 -6.89 3.30 19.41
CA ASP A 10 -5.76 3.03 18.51
C ASP A 10 -6.15 3.23 17.04
N ALA A 11 -7.29 2.66 16.62
CA ALA A 11 -7.81 2.87 15.27
C ALA A 11 -8.08 4.36 14.97
N LEU A 12 -8.54 5.13 15.96
CA LEU A 12 -8.79 6.57 15.84
C LEU A 12 -7.48 7.35 15.73
N ILE A 13 -6.48 7.05 16.57
CA ILE A 13 -5.17 7.70 16.58
C ILE A 13 -4.43 7.43 15.26
N ASP A 14 -4.44 6.20 14.77
CA ASP A 14 -3.76 5.83 13.53
C ASP A 14 -4.42 6.48 12.32
N SER A 15 -5.75 6.47 12.27
CA SER A 15 -6.48 7.20 11.23
C SER A 15 -6.17 8.71 11.29
N LEU A 16 -6.09 9.29 12.49
CA LEU A 16 -5.87 10.73 12.68
C LEU A 16 -4.47 11.16 12.26
N LYS A 17 -3.46 10.32 12.47
CA LYS A 17 -2.08 10.54 12.00
C LYS A 17 -1.98 10.51 10.46
N ILE A 18 -2.81 9.71 9.79
CA ILE A 18 -2.83 9.58 8.32
C ILE A 18 -3.53 10.78 7.65
N LEU A 19 -4.51 11.38 8.34
CA LEU A 19 -5.33 12.48 7.82
C LEU A 19 -4.54 13.69 7.27
N PRO A 20 -3.54 14.28 7.95
CA PRO A 20 -2.79 15.42 7.40
C PRO A 20 -1.99 15.04 6.15
N PHE A 21 -1.46 13.82 6.08
CA PHE A 21 -0.73 13.34 4.91
C PHE A 21 -1.66 13.09 3.72
N LEU A 22 -2.82 12.46 3.97
CA LEU A 22 -3.84 12.21 2.96
C LEU A 22 -4.36 13.53 2.38
N PHE A 23 -4.64 14.51 3.26
CA PHE A 23 -5.07 15.85 2.87
C PHE A 23 -4.04 16.56 1.98
N ILE A 24 -2.75 16.53 2.36
CA ILE A 24 -1.67 17.12 1.55
C ILE A 24 -1.59 16.43 0.19
N THR A 25 -1.70 15.10 0.15
CA THR A 25 -1.64 14.34 -1.10
C THR A 25 -2.80 14.71 -2.03
N TYR A 26 -4.02 14.78 -1.50
CA TYR A 26 -5.19 15.21 -2.27
C TYR A 26 -5.07 16.65 -2.74
N LEU A 27 -4.59 17.56 -1.89
CA LEU A 27 -4.36 18.96 -2.26
C LEU A 27 -3.31 19.07 -3.37
N ILE A 28 -2.25 18.26 -3.33
CA ILE A 28 -1.25 18.18 -4.41
C ILE A 28 -1.90 17.64 -5.69
N MET A 29 -2.68 16.57 -5.63
CA MET A 29 -3.40 16.00 -6.77
C MET A 29 -4.35 17.02 -7.40
N GLU A 30 -5.17 17.69 -6.59
CA GLU A 30 -6.16 18.65 -7.05
C GLU A 30 -5.50 19.94 -7.56
N TYR A 31 -4.40 20.38 -6.96
CA TYR A 31 -3.56 21.46 -7.49
C TYR A 31 -2.93 21.09 -8.84
N LEU A 32 -2.41 19.86 -8.97
CA LEU A 32 -1.86 19.35 -10.22
C LEU A 32 -2.96 19.24 -11.28
N GLU A 33 -4.16 18.80 -10.95
CA GLU A 33 -5.28 18.72 -11.89
C GLU A 33 -5.70 20.12 -12.38
N HIS A 34 -5.82 21.08 -11.46
CA HIS A 34 -6.28 22.44 -11.79
C HIS A 34 -5.25 23.28 -12.55
N LYS A 35 -3.95 22.96 -12.41
CA LYS A 35 -2.87 23.63 -13.13
C LYS A 35 -2.54 22.94 -14.45
N THR A 36 -3.15 21.79 -14.77
CA THR A 36 -2.52 20.88 -15.71
C THR A 36 -3.45 20.08 -16.64
N ALA A 37 -3.93 20.78 -17.67
CA ALA A 37 -4.15 20.17 -18.99
C ALA A 37 -2.87 20.22 -19.89
N GLU A 38 -1.87 21.07 -19.58
CA GLU A 38 -0.69 21.29 -20.45
C GLU A 38 0.70 20.92 -19.86
N PHE A 39 0.86 20.82 -18.53
CA PHE A 39 2.18 20.59 -17.88
C PHE A 39 2.48 19.09 -17.56
N THR A 40 1.50 18.18 -17.62
CA THR A 40 1.65 16.78 -17.15
C THR A 40 2.42 15.94 -18.16
N SER A 41 2.41 16.31 -19.44
CA SER A 41 3.07 15.53 -20.50
C SER A 41 4.59 15.61 -20.43
N GLY A 42 5.18 16.76 -20.12
CA GLY A 42 6.64 16.96 -20.27
C GLY A 42 7.53 16.50 -19.10
N VAL A 43 6.99 16.45 -17.88
CA VAL A 43 7.75 16.09 -16.65
C VAL A 43 7.51 14.64 -16.24
N VAL A 44 6.30 14.11 -16.45
CA VAL A 44 5.96 12.72 -16.12
C VAL A 44 6.62 11.74 -17.11
N GLU A 45 6.63 12.07 -18.41
CA GLU A 45 7.22 11.24 -19.47
C GLU A 45 8.75 11.08 -19.37
N LYS A 46 9.46 12.04 -18.74
CA LYS A 46 10.91 11.92 -18.48
C LYS A 46 11.26 11.18 -17.18
N THR A 47 10.28 10.96 -16.31
CA THR A 47 10.49 10.31 -15.01
C THR A 47 9.95 8.87 -14.98
N GLU A 48 9.21 8.45 -16.02
CA GLU A 48 8.66 7.09 -16.18
C GLU A 48 9.69 5.99 -15.94
N HIS A 49 10.93 6.16 -16.41
CA HIS A 49 11.95 5.11 -16.25
C HIS A 49 12.49 4.96 -14.82
N PHE A 50 12.35 5.96 -13.94
CA PHE A 50 12.85 5.88 -12.57
C PHE A 50 11.73 5.79 -11.53
N GLY A 51 10.47 5.63 -11.97
CA GLY A 51 9.30 5.50 -11.10
C GLY A 51 9.46 4.42 -10.03
N PRO A 52 9.77 3.15 -10.38
CA PRO A 52 9.98 2.09 -9.41
C PRO A 52 11.15 2.33 -8.43
N LEU A 53 12.21 3.00 -8.87
CA LEU A 53 13.36 3.34 -8.02
C LEU A 53 12.96 4.30 -6.91
N TRP A 54 12.34 5.43 -7.28
CA TRP A 54 11.87 6.42 -6.31
C TRP A 54 10.71 5.88 -5.48
N GLY A 55 9.84 5.07 -6.07
CA GLY A 55 8.74 4.39 -5.39
C GLY A 55 9.23 3.47 -4.26
N GLY A 56 10.23 2.62 -4.53
CA GLY A 56 10.79 1.76 -3.49
C GLY A 56 11.54 2.54 -2.40
N LEU A 57 12.26 3.60 -2.74
CA LEU A 57 12.92 4.45 -1.73
C LEU A 57 11.91 5.19 -0.84
N ILE A 58 10.83 5.72 -1.42
CA ILE A 58 9.77 6.41 -0.68
C ILE A 58 8.96 5.40 0.14
N GLY A 59 8.68 4.21 -0.41
CA GLY A 59 7.98 3.14 0.30
C GLY A 59 8.73 2.60 1.50
N ALA A 60 10.06 2.74 1.57
CA ALA A 60 10.82 2.37 2.76
C ALA A 60 10.58 3.30 3.97
N PHE A 61 10.00 4.49 3.77
CA PHE A 61 9.67 5.38 4.87
C PHE A 61 8.46 4.87 5.66
N PRO A 62 8.53 4.87 7.00
CA PRO A 62 7.47 4.33 7.85
C PRO A 62 6.30 5.31 7.96
N GLN A 63 5.41 5.31 6.96
CA GLN A 63 4.17 6.08 7.00
C GLN A 63 3.10 5.51 6.06
N CYS A 64 2.01 4.98 6.64
CA CYS A 64 0.83 4.40 5.98
C CYS A 64 0.17 5.33 4.94
N GLY A 65 0.48 6.62 5.01
CA GLY A 65 0.06 7.60 4.04
C GLY A 65 0.65 7.37 2.64
N PHE A 66 1.90 6.92 2.50
CA PHE A 66 2.55 6.81 1.19
C PHE A 66 1.91 5.75 0.30
N SER A 67 1.50 4.62 0.86
CA SER A 67 0.77 3.57 0.12
C SER A 67 -0.64 4.02 -0.29
N ALA A 68 -1.32 4.80 0.55
CA ALA A 68 -2.59 5.45 0.20
C ALA A 68 -2.40 6.50 -0.92
N ALA A 69 -1.36 7.32 -0.85
CA ALA A 69 -1.04 8.29 -1.88
C ALA A 69 -0.70 7.63 -3.22
N ALA A 70 0.08 6.56 -3.20
CA ALA A 70 0.39 5.78 -4.39
C ALA A 70 -0.87 5.22 -5.06
N SER A 71 -1.84 4.76 -4.27
CA SER A 71 -3.13 4.28 -4.78
C SER A 71 -3.90 5.35 -5.54
N ASN A 72 -3.91 6.58 -5.01
CA ASN A 72 -4.57 7.72 -5.64
C ASN A 72 -3.84 8.15 -6.92
N LEU A 73 -2.51 8.23 -6.87
CA LEU A 73 -1.69 8.55 -8.03
C LEU A 73 -1.82 7.50 -9.13
N TYR A 74 -1.97 6.22 -8.77
CA TYR A 74 -2.18 5.14 -9.72
C TYR A 74 -3.57 5.21 -10.34
N ALA A 75 -4.62 5.45 -9.54
CA ALA A 75 -5.98 5.63 -10.03
C ALA A 75 -6.10 6.84 -10.97
N GLY A 76 -5.38 7.92 -10.67
CA GLY A 76 -5.23 9.09 -11.54
C GLY A 76 -4.31 8.88 -12.75
N ARG A 77 -3.79 7.66 -12.96
CA ARG A 77 -2.84 7.30 -14.04
C ARG A 77 -1.58 8.18 -14.07
N VAL A 78 -1.16 8.73 -12.92
CA VAL A 78 0.05 9.53 -12.75
C VAL A 78 1.30 8.66 -12.57
N ILE A 79 1.15 7.48 -11.95
CA ILE A 79 2.24 6.52 -11.74
C ILE A 79 1.94 5.18 -12.43
N THR A 80 2.99 4.45 -12.79
CA THR A 80 2.91 3.13 -13.43
C THR A 80 2.53 2.02 -12.45
N LEU A 81 2.11 0.87 -12.98
CA LEU A 81 1.84 -0.33 -12.19
C LEU A 81 3.08 -0.82 -11.44
N GLY A 82 4.25 -0.80 -12.09
CA GLY A 82 5.51 -1.17 -11.45
C GLY A 82 5.89 -0.23 -10.32
N THR A 83 5.63 1.07 -10.46
CA THR A 83 5.86 2.06 -9.39
C THR A 83 4.95 1.79 -8.18
N LEU A 84 3.66 1.51 -8.42
CA LEU A 84 2.72 1.16 -7.35
C LEU A 84 3.18 -0.09 -6.58
N ILE A 85 3.55 -1.15 -7.30
CA ILE A 85 3.99 -2.41 -6.69
C ILE A 85 5.33 -2.23 -5.95
N ALA A 86 6.25 -1.40 -6.47
CA ALA A 86 7.50 -1.09 -5.78
C ALA A 86 7.26 -0.41 -4.43
N ILE A 87 6.32 0.54 -4.37
CA ILE A 87 5.92 1.21 -3.12
C ILE A 87 5.32 0.19 -2.16
N TYR A 88 4.35 -0.62 -2.61
CA TYR A 88 3.67 -1.61 -1.76
C TYR A 88 4.64 -2.64 -1.17
N LEU A 89 5.50 -3.25 -1.99
CA LEU A 89 6.47 -4.25 -1.52
C LEU A 89 7.50 -3.65 -0.56
N SER A 90 7.81 -2.36 -0.67
CA SER A 90 8.78 -1.68 0.20
C SER A 90 8.17 -1.13 1.49
N THR A 91 6.85 -0.99 1.55
CA THR A 91 6.10 -0.39 2.68
C THR A 91 6.37 -1.16 3.97
N SER A 92 6.75 -0.49 5.06
CA SER A 92 7.22 -1.13 6.30
C SER A 92 6.69 -0.48 7.58
N ASP A 93 5.56 0.22 7.47
CA ASP A 93 5.08 1.26 8.38
C ASP A 93 5.00 0.88 9.87
N GLU A 94 4.71 -0.38 10.19
CA GLU A 94 4.46 -0.85 11.57
C GLU A 94 5.54 -1.79 12.13
N MET A 95 6.42 -2.30 11.27
CA MET A 95 7.52 -3.18 11.69
C MET A 95 8.61 -2.40 12.42
N ILE A 96 8.89 -1.16 11.99
CA ILE A 96 9.96 -0.34 12.58
C ILE A 96 9.67 0.05 14.03
N PRO A 97 8.48 0.60 14.38
CA PRO A 97 8.16 0.92 15.77
C PRO A 97 8.23 -0.31 16.68
N LEU A 98 7.74 -1.46 16.21
CA LEU A 98 7.80 -2.73 16.94
C LEU A 98 9.23 -3.20 17.19
N PHE A 99 10.10 -3.19 16.16
CA PHE A 99 11.51 -3.53 16.31
C PHE A 99 12.26 -2.63 17.30
N ILE A 100 11.89 -1.35 17.37
CA ILE A 100 12.43 -0.42 18.37
C ILE A 100 11.93 -0.80 19.77
N SER A 101 10.65 -1.14 19.91
CA SER A 101 10.04 -1.58 21.19
C SER A 101 10.71 -2.83 21.75
N GLU A 102 10.93 -3.84 20.90
CA GLU A 102 11.53 -5.13 21.25
C GLU A 102 13.07 -5.10 21.29
N GLN A 103 13.68 -3.91 21.18
CA GLN A 103 15.14 -3.69 21.24
C GLN A 103 15.93 -4.56 20.25
N VAL A 104 15.35 -4.80 19.08
CA VAL A 104 15.98 -5.58 18.01
C VAL A 104 17.25 -4.85 17.52
N PRO A 105 18.35 -5.56 17.22
CA PRO A 105 19.58 -4.93 16.78
C PRO A 105 19.35 -4.02 15.56
N ILE A 106 19.83 -2.78 15.61
CA ILE A 106 19.67 -1.80 14.50
C ILE A 106 20.15 -2.38 13.16
N LYS A 107 21.16 -3.25 13.21
CA LYS A 107 21.69 -3.94 12.04
C LYS A 107 20.64 -4.80 11.32
N THR A 108 19.86 -5.61 12.05
CA THR A 108 18.87 -6.51 11.43
C THR A 108 17.70 -5.71 10.87
N MET A 109 17.28 -4.66 11.58
CA MET A 109 16.25 -3.72 11.10
C MET A 109 16.63 -3.07 9.76
N ILE A 110 17.85 -2.52 9.65
CA ILE A 110 18.32 -1.92 8.39
C ILE A 110 18.41 -2.97 7.27
N GLN A 111 18.87 -4.18 7.59
CA GLN A 111 18.96 -5.26 6.60
C GLN A 111 17.60 -5.67 6.06
N VAL A 112 16.59 -5.85 6.92
CA VAL A 112 15.22 -6.18 6.49
C VAL A 112 14.66 -5.05 5.61
N LEU A 113 14.80 -3.79 6.03
CA LEU A 113 14.32 -2.64 5.27
C LEU A 113 14.98 -2.55 3.88
N ALA A 114 16.31 -2.71 3.83
CA ALA A 114 17.07 -2.66 2.59
C ALA A 114 16.70 -3.81 1.64
N ILE A 115 16.48 -5.02 2.17
CA ILE A 115 16.04 -6.17 1.38
C ILE A 115 14.64 -5.91 0.81
N LYS A 116 13.69 -5.41 1.60
CA LYS A 116 12.35 -5.06 1.12
C LYS A 116 12.38 -3.99 0.03
N ALA A 117 13.13 -2.91 0.24
CA ALA A 117 13.28 -1.84 -0.75
C ALA A 117 13.90 -2.37 -2.05
N LEU A 118 14.96 -3.18 -1.96
CA LEU A 118 15.59 -3.80 -3.12
C LEU A 118 14.60 -4.69 -3.89
N ILE A 119 13.87 -5.55 -3.18
CA ILE A 119 12.85 -6.43 -3.75
C ILE A 119 11.78 -5.60 -4.47
N GLY A 120 11.25 -4.56 -3.83
CA GLY A 120 10.23 -3.69 -4.39
C GLY A 120 10.70 -3.00 -5.66
N ILE A 121 11.90 -2.41 -5.64
CA ILE A 121 12.49 -1.75 -6.81
C ILE A 121 12.66 -2.73 -7.97
N LEU A 122 13.27 -3.89 -7.72
CA LEU A 122 13.50 -4.91 -8.75
C LEU A 122 12.19 -5.44 -9.32
N ALA A 123 11.23 -5.77 -8.47
CA ALA A 123 9.91 -6.24 -8.90
C ALA A 123 9.18 -5.18 -9.73
N GLY A 124 9.20 -3.91 -9.29
CA GLY A 124 8.58 -2.81 -10.01
C GLY A 124 9.17 -2.59 -11.40
N PHE A 125 10.50 -2.60 -11.54
CA PHE A 125 11.18 -2.52 -12.83
C PHE A 125 10.83 -3.70 -13.75
N VAL A 126 10.79 -4.92 -13.21
CA VAL A 126 10.43 -6.11 -13.97
C VAL A 126 8.99 -6.00 -14.47
N ILE A 127 8.05 -5.56 -13.63
CA ILE A 127 6.65 -5.39 -14.00
C ILE A 127 6.50 -4.34 -15.09
N ASP A 128 7.11 -3.16 -14.92
CA ASP A 128 7.04 -2.11 -15.94
C ASP A 128 7.62 -2.59 -17.27
N PHE A 129 8.76 -3.30 -17.24
CA PHE A 129 9.35 -3.87 -18.45
C PHE A 129 8.42 -4.89 -19.13
N VAL A 130 7.81 -5.81 -18.37
CA VAL A 130 6.88 -6.83 -18.88
C VAL A 130 5.64 -6.18 -19.50
N VAL A 131 5.07 -5.17 -18.85
CA VAL A 131 3.89 -4.43 -19.35
C VAL A 131 4.22 -3.71 -20.65
N HIS A 132 5.37 -3.01 -20.72
CA HIS A 132 5.82 -2.33 -21.93
C HIS A 132 6.07 -3.32 -23.08
N ALA A 133 6.73 -4.45 -22.80
CA ALA A 133 6.99 -5.49 -23.79
C ALA A 133 5.69 -6.11 -24.33
N TYR A 134 4.71 -6.36 -23.46
CA TYR A 134 3.40 -6.90 -23.85
C TYR A 134 2.61 -5.91 -24.72
N HIS A 135 2.57 -4.62 -24.37
CA HIS A 135 1.91 -3.60 -25.19
C HIS A 135 2.56 -3.45 -26.57
N LYS A 136 3.89 -3.47 -26.63
CA LYS A 136 4.65 -3.41 -27.89
C LYS A 136 4.38 -4.64 -28.78
N ALA A 137 4.24 -5.83 -28.20
CA ALA A 137 3.97 -7.06 -28.93
C ALA A 137 2.53 -7.14 -29.48
N HIS A 138 1.55 -6.53 -28.80
CA HIS A 138 0.14 -6.59 -29.18
C HIS A 138 -0.39 -5.41 -29.99
N ASN A 139 0.47 -4.48 -30.42
CA ASN A 139 0.10 -3.30 -31.23
C ASN A 139 -1.07 -2.48 -30.64
N LYS A 140 -1.26 -2.55 -29.32
CA LYS A 140 -2.18 -1.67 -28.60
C LYS A 140 -1.49 -0.33 -28.43
N SER A 141 -2.12 0.72 -28.95
CA SER A 141 -1.64 2.09 -28.80
C SER A 141 -1.36 2.37 -27.32
N ILE A 142 -0.14 2.80 -27.01
CA ILE A 142 0.31 3.37 -25.72
C ILE A 142 -0.30 4.78 -25.59
N ASN A 143 -1.57 4.94 -25.94
CA ASN A 143 -2.33 6.17 -25.80
C ASN A 143 -3.62 5.81 -25.09
N ASP A 144 -3.51 5.30 -23.87
CA ASP A 144 -4.52 5.68 -22.89
C ASP A 144 -4.07 7.06 -22.41
N PRO A 145 -4.71 8.16 -22.85
CA PRO A 145 -4.41 9.46 -22.27
C PRO A 145 -4.62 9.33 -20.76
N VAL A 146 -3.74 9.96 -19.98
CA VAL A 146 -3.86 10.14 -18.54
C VAL A 146 -5.22 10.78 -18.26
N ARG A 147 -6.27 9.94 -18.08
CA ARG A 147 -7.64 10.38 -17.86
C ARG A 147 -7.83 10.63 -16.38
N ILE A 148 -7.32 11.77 -15.93
CA ILE A 148 -7.57 12.30 -14.57
C ILE A 148 -9.08 12.59 -14.39
N SER A 149 -9.80 12.80 -15.49
CA SER A 149 -11.23 13.18 -15.52
C SER A 149 -12.23 12.13 -15.02
N SER A 150 -11.85 10.87 -14.79
CA SER A 150 -12.79 9.83 -14.36
C SER A 150 -12.94 9.69 -12.85
N LEU A 151 -12.16 10.41 -12.04
CA LEU A 151 -12.33 10.45 -10.59
C LEU A 151 -13.56 11.28 -10.17
N CYS A 152 -14.00 12.23 -11.02
CA CYS A 152 -15.03 13.21 -10.70
C CYS A 152 -16.46 12.85 -11.19
N GLU A 153 -16.61 11.87 -12.10
CA GLU A 153 -17.92 11.62 -12.76
C GLU A 153 -18.87 10.70 -11.95
N LYS A 154 -18.41 10.14 -10.82
CA LYS A 154 -19.18 9.16 -10.02
C LYS A 154 -19.48 9.52 -8.58
N GLU A 155 -18.86 10.54 -8.01
CA GLU A 155 -19.46 11.22 -6.88
C GLU A 155 -20.35 12.30 -7.48
N HIS A 156 -21.66 12.25 -7.26
CA HIS A 156 -22.61 13.28 -7.68
C HIS A 156 -22.33 14.63 -7.00
N CYS A 157 -21.16 15.21 -7.25
CA CYS A 157 -20.85 16.58 -6.97
C CYS A 157 -21.67 17.39 -7.97
N HIS A 158 -22.71 18.05 -7.46
CA HIS A 158 -23.33 19.17 -8.15
C HIS A 158 -22.25 20.24 -8.32
N CYS A 159 -21.52 20.17 -9.44
CA CYS A 159 -20.60 21.19 -9.90
C CYS A 159 -21.27 22.09 -10.96
N ASP A 160 -22.61 22.14 -11.00
CA ASP A 160 -23.33 22.99 -11.95
C ASP A 160 -23.88 24.29 -11.36
N ASP A 161 -23.82 24.52 -10.06
CA ASP A 161 -24.30 25.77 -9.48
C ASP A 161 -23.40 26.21 -8.33
N ASP A 162 -22.28 26.86 -8.65
CA ASP A 162 -21.92 28.15 -8.04
C ASP A 162 -20.47 28.52 -8.39
N GLU A 163 -20.37 29.60 -9.17
CA GLU A 163 -19.19 30.39 -9.43
C GLU A 163 -18.36 30.59 -8.14
N SER A 164 -17.26 29.86 -8.01
CA SER A 164 -16.19 30.24 -7.09
C SER A 164 -14.84 29.73 -7.57
N GLU A 165 -14.32 30.41 -8.60
CA GLU A 165 -12.90 30.44 -8.92
C GLU A 165 -12.11 30.78 -7.64
N GLY A 166 -11.48 29.79 -7.03
CA GLY A 166 -10.62 30.05 -5.88
C GLY A 166 -10.07 28.82 -5.21
N LEU A 167 -8.89 29.00 -4.60
CA LEU A 167 -8.19 28.04 -3.72
C LEU A 167 -9.11 27.39 -2.66
N PHE A 168 -10.21 28.05 -2.32
CA PHE A 168 -11.19 27.63 -1.32
C PHE A 168 -12.09 26.47 -1.80
N GLY A 169 -12.42 26.40 -3.09
CA GLY A 169 -13.18 25.28 -3.67
C GLY A 169 -12.38 23.98 -3.65
N ILE A 170 -11.10 24.06 -4.04
CA ILE A 170 -10.12 22.97 -4.00
C ILE A 170 -9.93 22.46 -2.56
N VAL A 171 -9.73 23.37 -1.60
CA VAL A 171 -9.56 22.98 -0.18
C VAL A 171 -10.83 22.33 0.38
N LYS A 172 -12.02 22.81 0.02
CA LYS A 172 -13.30 22.24 0.48
C LYS A 172 -13.52 20.84 -0.11
N SER A 173 -13.26 20.67 -1.41
CA SER A 173 -13.37 19.40 -2.12
C SER A 173 -12.38 18.35 -1.59
N ALA A 174 -11.09 18.70 -1.47
CA ALA A 174 -10.05 17.87 -0.85
C ALA A 174 -10.41 17.46 0.58
N PHE A 175 -10.98 18.37 1.38
CA PHE A 175 -11.35 18.10 2.76
C PHE A 175 -12.51 17.10 2.87
N VAL A 176 -13.54 17.23 2.04
CA VAL A 176 -14.69 16.30 2.02
C VAL A 176 -14.25 14.90 1.58
N HIS A 177 -13.44 14.81 0.52
CA HIS A 177 -12.89 13.53 0.05
C HIS A 177 -11.99 12.87 1.10
N THR A 178 -11.10 13.66 1.71
CA THR A 178 -10.23 13.19 2.80
C THR A 178 -11.05 12.65 3.97
N PHE A 179 -12.11 13.36 4.36
CA PHE A 179 -12.96 12.96 5.47
C PHE A 179 -13.76 11.69 5.18
N HIS A 180 -14.31 11.54 3.97
CA HIS A 180 -15.08 10.35 3.59
C HIS A 180 -14.20 9.08 3.56
N ILE A 181 -12.97 9.20 3.04
CA ILE A 181 -12.01 8.10 3.04
C ILE A 181 -11.54 7.79 4.45
N PHE A 182 -11.25 8.81 5.26
CA PHE A 182 -10.90 8.64 6.66
C PHE A 182 -11.97 7.85 7.43
N VAL A 183 -13.25 8.23 7.31
CA VAL A 183 -14.36 7.51 7.97
C VAL A 183 -14.45 6.07 7.48
N PHE A 184 -14.30 5.85 6.17
CA PHE A 184 -14.35 4.50 5.60
C PHE A 184 -13.21 3.61 6.07
N VAL A 185 -11.97 4.12 6.05
CA VAL A 185 -10.78 3.42 6.54
C VAL A 185 -10.92 3.11 8.02
N LEU A 186 -11.34 4.08 8.83
CA LEU A 186 -11.53 3.92 10.27
C LEU A 186 -12.54 2.82 10.60
N ILE A 187 -13.70 2.80 9.93
CA ILE A 187 -14.72 1.76 10.13
C ILE A 187 -14.18 0.39 9.72
N LEU A 188 -13.52 0.30 8.57
CA LEU A 188 -13.02 -0.99 8.07
C LEU A 188 -11.90 -1.55 8.96
N THR A 189 -10.98 -0.69 9.41
CA THR A 189 -9.90 -1.08 10.32
C THR A 189 -10.45 -1.54 11.66
N LEU A 190 -11.45 -0.85 12.21
CA LEU A 190 -12.10 -1.25 13.48
C LEU A 190 -12.79 -2.62 13.36
N VAL A 191 -13.49 -2.88 12.24
CA VAL A 191 -14.10 -4.19 11.97
C VAL A 191 -13.04 -5.28 11.83
N LEU A 192 -11.96 -5.01 11.10
CA LEU A 192 -10.87 -5.97 10.90
C LEU A 192 -10.17 -6.32 12.21
N ASN A 193 -9.85 -5.31 13.03
CA ASN A 193 -9.20 -5.53 14.33
C ASN A 193 -10.08 -6.37 15.27
N LEU A 194 -11.38 -6.06 15.33
CA LEU A 194 -12.34 -6.84 16.12
C LEU A 194 -12.41 -8.31 15.65
N VAL A 195 -12.39 -8.56 14.34
CA VAL A 195 -12.43 -9.91 13.78
C VAL A 195 -11.15 -10.69 14.12
N ILE A 196 -9.99 -10.05 14.06
CA ILE A 196 -8.70 -10.70 14.40
C ILE A 196 -8.68 -11.09 15.89
N GLU A 197 -9.14 -10.20 16.76
CA GLU A 197 -9.22 -10.46 18.20
C GLU A 197 -10.18 -11.61 18.52
N LEU A 198 -11.29 -11.74 17.78
CA LEU A 198 -12.23 -12.87 17.91
C LEU A 198 -11.67 -14.21 17.40
N ILE A 199 -10.77 -14.19 16.41
CA ILE A 199 -10.13 -15.39 15.86
C ILE A 199 -9.07 -15.93 16.85
N GLY A 200 -8.32 -15.02 17.49
CA GLY A 200 -7.26 -15.31 18.45
C GLY A 200 -5.93 -15.68 17.80
N GLU A 201 -4.84 -15.06 18.27
CA GLU A 201 -3.48 -15.23 17.75
C GLU A 201 -2.98 -16.68 17.83
N ASP A 202 -3.37 -17.40 18.87
CA ASP A 202 -3.01 -18.81 19.09
C ASP A 202 -3.41 -19.73 17.92
N LYS A 203 -4.56 -19.47 17.29
CA LYS A 203 -5.05 -20.27 16.16
C LYS A 203 -4.29 -19.94 14.89
N VAL A 204 -3.89 -18.69 14.72
CA VAL A 204 -3.07 -18.23 13.59
C VAL A 204 -1.70 -18.89 13.68
N ALA A 205 -1.06 -18.86 14.86
CA ALA A 205 0.23 -19.51 15.11
C ALA A 205 0.20 -21.03 14.86
N LEU A 206 -0.90 -21.72 15.19
CA LEU A 206 -1.04 -23.15 14.99
C LEU A 206 -1.23 -23.53 13.51
N LEU A 207 -1.92 -22.68 12.74
CA LEU A 207 -2.08 -22.82 11.29
C LEU A 207 -0.74 -22.66 10.55
N LEU A 208 0.12 -21.75 11.00
CA LEU A 208 1.44 -21.45 10.43
C LEU A 208 2.48 -22.58 10.63
N LYS A 209 2.29 -23.49 11.59
CA LYS A 209 3.23 -24.61 11.87
C LYS A 209 3.06 -25.85 11.00
N THR A 210 2.10 -25.88 10.08
CA THR A 210 1.68 -27.13 9.41
C THR A 210 2.61 -27.57 8.27
N SER A 211 3.14 -26.65 7.46
CA SER A 211 4.20 -26.96 6.48
C SER A 211 4.94 -25.70 6.00
N PRO A 212 6.20 -25.82 5.52
CA PRO A 212 6.99 -24.68 5.04
C PRO A 212 6.33 -23.92 3.90
N VAL A 213 5.66 -24.59 2.95
CA VAL A 213 5.01 -23.89 1.83
C VAL A 213 3.69 -23.24 2.27
N ILE A 214 2.95 -23.92 3.15
CA ILE A 214 1.68 -23.40 3.67
C ILE A 214 1.92 -22.17 4.56
N SER A 215 3.02 -22.12 5.31
CA SER A 215 3.34 -20.96 6.16
C SER A 215 3.47 -19.67 5.33
N HIS A 216 4.11 -19.73 4.17
CA HIS A 216 4.29 -18.57 3.28
C HIS A 216 2.99 -18.10 2.64
N ILE A 217 2.13 -19.04 2.23
CA ILE A 217 0.81 -18.74 1.66
C ILE A 217 -0.08 -18.11 2.74
N LEU A 218 -0.11 -18.68 3.94
CA LEU A 218 -0.90 -18.15 5.05
C LEU A 218 -0.40 -16.78 5.50
N ALA A 219 0.92 -16.59 5.64
CA ALA A 219 1.50 -15.30 5.97
C ALA A 219 1.17 -14.25 4.90
N GLY A 220 1.25 -14.60 3.61
CA GLY A 220 0.83 -13.71 2.52
C GLY A 220 -0.66 -13.36 2.57
N LEU A 221 -1.54 -14.32 2.94
CA LEU A 221 -2.98 -14.08 3.06
C LEU A 221 -3.29 -13.15 4.22
N VAL A 222 -2.61 -13.34 5.36
CA VAL A 222 -2.71 -12.46 6.53
C VAL A 222 -2.16 -11.07 6.18
N GLY A 223 -1.03 -10.99 5.49
CA GLY A 223 -0.45 -9.72 5.04
C GLY A 223 -1.31 -8.96 4.01
N LEU A 224 -2.14 -9.66 3.23
CA LEU A 224 -3.07 -9.02 2.29
C LEU A 224 -4.24 -8.31 2.99
N ILE A 225 -4.46 -8.59 4.28
CA ILE A 225 -5.44 -7.85 5.08
C ILE A 225 -4.94 -6.40 5.19
N PRO A 226 -5.69 -5.41 4.66
CA PRO A 226 -5.22 -4.03 4.61
C PRO A 226 -5.36 -3.34 5.98
N ASN A 227 -4.57 -3.80 6.94
CA ASN A 227 -4.46 -3.25 8.28
C ASN A 227 -3.01 -3.23 8.77
N CYS A 228 -2.78 -2.42 9.79
CA CYS A 228 -1.50 -2.33 10.49
C CYS A 228 -1.23 -3.58 11.37
N ALA A 229 -2.29 -4.11 11.99
CA ALA A 229 -2.21 -5.22 12.93
C ALA A 229 -1.65 -6.52 12.35
N ALA A 230 -1.94 -6.86 11.09
CA ALA A 230 -1.39 -8.05 10.45
C ALA A 230 0.15 -8.01 10.38
N SER A 231 0.71 -6.82 10.10
CA SER A 231 2.16 -6.64 10.05
C SER A 231 2.81 -6.77 11.43
N VAL A 232 2.14 -6.27 12.48
CA VAL A 232 2.59 -6.41 13.88
C VAL A 232 2.60 -7.88 14.28
N ILE A 233 1.48 -8.60 14.13
CA ILE A 233 1.36 -10.02 14.51
C ILE A 233 2.40 -10.89 13.78
N ILE A 234 2.58 -10.70 12.47
CA ILE A 234 3.58 -11.46 11.71
C ILE A 234 5.00 -11.19 12.24
N THR A 235 5.27 -9.95 12.62
CA THR A 235 6.59 -9.56 13.13
C THR A 235 6.83 -10.10 14.54
N GLU A 236 5.83 -10.07 15.42
CA GLU A 236 5.91 -10.67 16.77
C GLU A 236 6.17 -12.17 16.70
N LEU A 237 5.45 -12.91 15.84
CA LEU A 237 5.67 -14.34 15.64
C LEU A 237 7.11 -14.65 15.16
N TYR A 238 7.74 -13.73 14.43
CA TYR A 238 9.14 -13.86 14.02
C TYR A 238 10.09 -13.62 15.19
N LEU A 239 9.84 -12.58 16.00
CA LEU A 239 10.65 -12.27 17.18
C LEU A 239 10.58 -13.39 18.22
N ASP A 240 9.41 -14.00 18.38
CA ASP A 240 9.18 -15.19 19.22
C ASP A 240 9.78 -16.48 18.63
N GLN A 241 10.50 -16.39 17.51
CA GLN A 241 11.13 -17.53 16.81
C GLN A 241 10.12 -18.61 16.38
N MET A 242 8.84 -18.25 16.22
CA MET A 242 7.78 -19.18 15.80
C MET A 242 7.71 -19.34 14.28
N ILE A 243 8.14 -18.32 13.53
CA ILE A 243 8.19 -18.32 12.06
C ILE A 243 9.59 -17.94 11.54
N THR A 244 9.88 -18.34 10.30
CA THR A 244 11.16 -18.02 9.62
C THR A 244 11.17 -16.62 9.03
N LEU A 245 12.36 -16.12 8.68
CA LEU A 245 12.52 -14.83 8.01
C LEU A 245 11.75 -14.78 6.67
N GLY A 246 11.79 -15.83 5.86
CA GLY A 246 11.05 -15.90 4.60
C GLY A 246 9.53 -15.92 4.79
N THR A 247 9.04 -16.56 5.85
CA THR A 247 7.61 -16.53 6.20
C THR A 247 7.19 -15.12 6.64
N MET A 248 8.00 -14.43 7.46
CA MET A 248 7.79 -13.03 7.83
C MET A 248 7.76 -12.13 6.58
N MET A 249 8.76 -12.27 5.70
CA MET A 249 8.86 -11.49 4.47
C MET A 249 7.68 -11.76 3.52
N SER A 250 7.15 -12.98 3.46
CA SER A 250 5.95 -13.30 2.67
C SER A 250 4.75 -12.47 3.10
N GLY A 251 4.55 -12.29 4.40
CA GLY A 251 3.46 -11.46 4.91
C GLY A 251 3.75 -9.97 4.74
N LEU A 252 4.94 -9.53 5.14
CA LEU A 252 5.31 -8.10 5.15
C LEU A 252 5.51 -7.49 3.76
N LEU A 253 5.86 -8.27 2.74
CA LEU A 253 5.92 -7.80 1.35
C LEU A 253 4.51 -7.59 0.77
N VAL A 254 3.55 -8.42 1.16
CA VAL A 254 2.15 -8.33 0.69
C VAL A 254 1.38 -7.22 1.45
N GLY A 255 1.83 -6.90 2.66
CA GLY A 255 1.30 -5.83 3.49
C GLY A 255 1.51 -4.43 2.91
N ALA A 256 0.59 -3.99 2.07
CA ALA A 256 0.53 -2.61 1.54
C ALA A 256 -0.14 -1.61 2.51
N GLY A 257 -0.39 -2.01 3.76
CA GLY A 257 -1.16 -1.24 4.75
C GLY A 257 -2.55 -0.85 4.23
N ILE A 258 -2.96 0.39 4.49
CA ILE A 258 -4.23 0.93 3.99
C ILE A 258 -4.24 1.21 2.48
N GLY A 259 -3.09 1.13 1.79
CA GLY A 259 -2.99 1.40 0.36
C GLY A 259 -3.92 0.52 -0.47
N LEU A 260 -3.94 -0.79 -0.23
CA LEU A 260 -4.82 -1.70 -0.97
C LEU A 260 -6.31 -1.35 -0.77
N LEU A 261 -6.71 -0.97 0.45
CA LEU A 261 -8.07 -0.52 0.74
C LEU A 261 -8.43 0.73 -0.06
N VAL A 262 -7.53 1.73 -0.07
CA VAL A 262 -7.72 2.97 -0.83
C VAL A 262 -7.81 2.68 -2.32
N LEU A 263 -6.92 1.84 -2.87
CA LEU A 263 -6.94 1.43 -4.27
C LEU A 263 -8.29 0.82 -4.68
N PHE A 264 -8.85 -0.08 -3.86
CA PHE A 264 -10.17 -0.67 -4.12
C PHE A 264 -11.32 0.36 -4.06
N ARG A 265 -11.13 1.47 -3.36
CA ARG A 265 -12.09 2.57 -3.25
C ARG A 265 -11.99 3.55 -4.43
N VAL A 266 -10.78 3.89 -4.86
CA VAL A 266 -10.55 4.96 -5.86
C VAL A 266 -10.43 4.44 -7.30
N ASN A 267 -9.97 3.21 -7.51
CA ASN A 267 -9.88 2.64 -8.85
C ASN A 267 -11.15 1.85 -9.18
N ASP A 268 -11.91 2.31 -10.16
CA ASP A 268 -13.16 1.73 -10.63
C ASP A 268 -13.04 0.27 -11.11
N ASN A 269 -11.90 -0.07 -11.70
CA ASN A 269 -11.70 -1.35 -12.34
C ASN A 269 -11.39 -2.45 -11.32
N LYS A 270 -12.44 -3.05 -10.76
CA LYS A 270 -12.32 -4.15 -9.77
C LYS A 270 -11.47 -5.32 -10.25
N LYS A 271 -11.47 -5.63 -11.56
CA LYS A 271 -10.63 -6.70 -12.11
C LYS A 271 -9.15 -6.33 -12.05
N GLU A 272 -8.82 -5.08 -12.35
CA GLU A 272 -7.46 -4.55 -12.24
C GLU A 272 -7.00 -4.55 -10.78
N ASN A 273 -7.84 -4.11 -9.83
CA ASN A 273 -7.52 -4.14 -8.40
C ASN A 273 -7.25 -5.56 -7.88
N ILE A 274 -8.09 -6.52 -8.27
CA ILE A 274 -7.88 -7.93 -7.92
C ILE A 274 -6.59 -8.46 -8.54
N ASN A 275 -6.29 -8.12 -9.79
CA ASN A 275 -5.04 -8.52 -10.43
C ASN A 275 -3.82 -7.91 -9.72
N ILE A 276 -3.90 -6.65 -9.28
CA ILE A 276 -2.84 -5.99 -8.50
C ILE A 276 -2.64 -6.72 -7.17
N ALA A 277 -3.72 -7.02 -6.44
CA ALA A 277 -3.67 -7.74 -5.18
C ALA A 277 -3.07 -9.15 -5.35
N LEU A 278 -3.50 -9.89 -6.39
CA LEU A 278 -2.98 -11.22 -6.70
C LEU A 278 -1.51 -11.19 -7.13
N LEU A 279 -1.12 -10.19 -7.92
CA LEU A 279 0.28 -9.99 -8.32
C LEU A 279 1.16 -9.72 -7.10
N LEU A 280 0.71 -8.83 -6.21
CA LEU A 280 1.41 -8.52 -4.97
C LEU A 280 1.54 -9.76 -4.09
N PHE A 281 0.45 -10.49 -3.88
CA PHE A 281 0.43 -11.75 -3.13
C PHE A 281 1.41 -12.78 -3.70
N PHE A 282 1.38 -12.99 -5.03
CA PHE A 282 2.25 -13.95 -5.68
C PHE A 282 3.72 -13.57 -5.55
N ILE A 283 4.06 -12.30 -5.77
CA ILE A 283 5.44 -11.81 -5.65
C ILE A 283 5.92 -11.96 -4.20
N GLY A 284 5.14 -11.51 -3.22
CA GLY A 284 5.51 -11.59 -1.81
C GLY A 284 5.74 -13.02 -1.33
N THR A 285 4.79 -13.92 -1.60
CA THR A 285 4.89 -15.34 -1.20
C THR A 285 6.04 -16.07 -1.91
N VAL A 286 6.25 -15.85 -3.21
CA VAL A 286 7.35 -16.49 -3.95
C VAL A 286 8.69 -15.98 -3.46
N ILE A 287 8.85 -14.67 -3.24
CA ILE A 287 10.11 -14.10 -2.77
C ILE A 287 10.42 -14.56 -1.35
N GLY A 288 9.43 -14.58 -0.45
CA GLY A 288 9.62 -15.12 0.89
C GLY A 288 10.07 -16.58 0.87
N LEU A 289 9.46 -17.40 0.00
CA LEU A 289 9.84 -18.81 -0.15
C LEU A 289 11.28 -18.94 -0.67
N LEU A 290 11.69 -18.09 -1.60
CA LEU A 290 13.07 -18.05 -2.09
C LEU A 290 14.05 -17.64 -1.00
N ILE A 291 13.70 -16.69 -0.12
CA ILE A 291 14.54 -16.26 1.00
C ILE A 291 14.83 -17.44 1.94
N ASP A 292 13.80 -18.22 2.28
CA ASP A 292 13.95 -19.42 3.11
C ASP A 292 14.75 -20.52 2.41
N LEU A 293 14.55 -20.74 1.11
CA LEU A 293 15.31 -21.73 0.32
C LEU A 293 16.79 -21.39 0.18
N ILE A 294 17.13 -20.09 0.07
CA ILE A 294 18.51 -19.60 0.01
C ILE A 294 19.17 -19.68 1.39
N GLY A 295 18.37 -19.81 2.47
CA GLY A 295 18.87 -19.91 3.84
C GLY A 295 19.42 -18.58 4.36
N ILE A 296 18.84 -17.45 3.93
CA ILE A 296 19.23 -16.13 4.43
C ILE A 296 18.77 -16.03 5.88
N THR A 297 19.72 -16.07 6.82
CA THR A 297 19.49 -15.83 8.25
C THR A 297 20.12 -14.51 8.66
N ILE A 298 19.37 -13.64 9.36
CA ILE A 298 19.79 -12.29 9.77
C ILE A 298 19.77 -12.18 11.28
#